data_AF-A0A9D8JI01-F1
#
_entry.id   AF-A0A9D8JI01-F1
#
_cell.length_a   1.000
_cell.length_b   1.000
_cell.length_c   1.000
_cell.angle_alpha   90.00
_cell.angle_beta   90.00
_cell.angle_gamma   90.00
#
_symmetry.space_group_name_H-M   'P 1'
#
loop_
_entity.id
_entity.type
_entity.pdbx_description
1 polymer ?
#
loop_
_entity_poly.entity_id
_entity_poly.type
_entity_poly.pdbx_seq_one_letter_code
_entity_poly.pdbx_strand_id
1 'polypeptide(L)' 'MRVTVNVPDRIIHDLKSHATRERKSVSSLVTEFIEFGMKDKRKRAAKENILQMIGKVKVNKNALKMLDKMRSEDDRA' A
#
# COMPACT_ATOMS: atom_id res chain seq x y z
N MET A 1 8.58 -20.63 -11.48
CA MET A 1 7.22 -21.15 -11.20
C MET A 1 6.28 -20.64 -12.27
N ARG A 2 5.43 -21.50 -12.88
CA ARG A 2 4.46 -21.10 -13.90
C ARG A 2 3.06 -21.16 -13.29
N VAL A 3 2.32 -20.06 -13.42
CA VAL A 3 0.92 -19.96 -12.94
C VAL A 3 0.05 -19.66 -14.16
N THR A 4 -1.00 -20.45 -14.36
CA THR A 4 -1.99 -20.23 -15.41
C THR A 4 -3.24 -19.63 -14.77
N VAL A 5 -3.72 -18.52 -15.31
CA VAL A 5 -4.91 -17.82 -14.82
C VAL A 5 -5.86 -17.58 -15.97
N ASN A 6 -7.16 -17.66 -15.70
CA ASN A 6 -8.17 -17.23 -16.64
C ASN A 6 -8.28 -15.69 -16.59
N VAL A 7 -8.12 -15.02 -17.72
CA VAL A 7 -8.17 -13.57 -17.82
C VAL A 7 -9.15 -13.20 -18.94
N PRO A 8 -10.11 -12.29 -18.71
CA PRO A 8 -11.02 -11.85 -19.76
C PRO A 8 -10.28 -11.27 -20.97
N ASP A 9 -10.78 -11.55 -22.17
CA ASP A 9 -10.12 -11.15 -23.43
C ASP A 9 -9.85 -9.65 -23.52
N ARG A 10 -10.79 -8.83 -23.03
CA ARG A 10 -10.61 -7.37 -22.95
C ARG A 10 -9.33 -6.99 -22.20
N ILE A 11 -9.09 -7.61 -21.05
CA ILE A 11 -7.90 -7.32 -20.24
C ILE A 11 -6.63 -7.81 -20.93
N ILE A 12 -6.68 -8.95 -21.63
CA ILE A 12 -5.53 -9.43 -22.42
C ILE A 12 -5.18 -8.43 -23.51
N HIS A 13 -6.17 -7.85 -24.18
CA HIS A 13 -5.95 -6.84 -25.22
C HIS A 13 -5.30 -5.58 -24.64
N ASP A 14 -5.84 -5.05 -23.55
CA ASP A 14 -5.32 -3.86 -22.88
C ASP A 14 -3.88 -4.09 -22.38
N LEU A 15 -3.61 -5.25 -21.80
CA LEU A 15 -2.29 -5.65 -21.30
C LEU A 15 -1.24 -5.73 -22.43
N LYS A 16 -1.60 -6.33 -23.57
CA LYS A 16 -0.71 -6.41 -24.75
C LYS A 16 -0.42 -5.02 -25.30
N SER A 17 -1.44 -4.18 -25.45
CA SER A 17 -1.30 -2.80 -25.93
C SER A 17 -0.39 -1.98 -25.02
N HIS A 18 -0.54 -2.10 -23.70
CA HIS A 18 0.36 -1.47 -22.73
C HIS A 18 1.80 -1.98 -22.84
N ALA A 19 1.99 -3.31 -22.91
CA ALA A 19 3.31 -3.91 -23.01
C ALA A 19 4.05 -3.44 -24.26
N THR A 20 3.36 -3.36 -25.41
CA THR A 20 3.92 -2.83 -26.65
C THR A 20 4.29 -1.35 -26.52
N ARG A 21 3.42 -0.53 -25.92
CA ARG A 21 3.68 0.90 -25.73
C ARG A 21 4.90 1.15 -24.83
N GLU A 22 5.05 0.37 -23.77
CA GLU A 22 6.16 0.49 -22.82
C GLU A 22 7.42 -0.27 -23.27
N ARG A 23 7.38 -0.95 -24.43
CA ARG A 23 8.47 -1.81 -24.95
C ARG A 23 8.93 -2.86 -23.94
N LYS A 24 7.99 -3.40 -23.16
CA LYS A 24 8.23 -4.44 -22.15
C LYS A 24 7.58 -5.76 -22.57
N SER A 25 8.08 -6.86 -22.02
CA SER A 25 7.37 -8.14 -22.15
C SER A 25 6.10 -8.13 -21.32
N VAL A 26 5.09 -8.87 -21.78
CA VAL A 26 3.83 -9.06 -21.06
C VAL A 26 4.08 -9.64 -19.66
N SER A 27 5.02 -10.58 -19.52
CA SER A 27 5.37 -11.17 -18.23
C SER A 27 5.98 -10.16 -17.25
N SER A 28 6.85 -9.27 -17.73
CA SER A 28 7.45 -8.20 -16.90
C SER A 28 6.35 -7.27 -16.40
N LEU A 29 5.47 -6.84 -17.29
CA LEU A 29 4.35 -5.95 -16.95
C LEU A 29 3.40 -6.60 -15.94
N VAL A 30 3.03 -7.87 -16.15
CA VAL A 30 2.18 -8.63 -15.20
C VAL A 30 2.84 -8.71 -13.82
N THR A 31 4.15 -8.93 -13.77
CA THR A 31 4.90 -9.01 -12.50
C THR A 31 4.83 -7.68 -11.75
N GLU A 32 5.06 -6.56 -12.44
CA GLU A 32 4.95 -5.21 -11.86
C GLU A 32 3.54 -4.95 -11.30
N PHE A 33 2.48 -5.32 -12.05
CA PHE A 33 1.11 -5.17 -11.59
C PHE A 33 0.78 -6.03 -10.36
N ILE A 34 1.27 -7.27 -10.31
CA ILE A 34 1.07 -8.16 -9.17
C ILE A 34 1.76 -7.58 -7.93
N GLU A 35 3.02 -7.15 -8.04
CA GLU A 35 3.75 -6.56 -6.92
C GLU A 35 3.05 -5.30 -6.39
N PHE A 36 2.63 -4.42 -7.30
CA PHE A 36 1.89 -3.22 -6.95
C PHE A 36 0.56 -3.56 -6.27
N GLY A 37 -0.21 -4.48 -6.83
CA GLY A 37 -1.49 -4.92 -6.28
C GLY A 37 -1.36 -5.55 -4.88
N MET A 38 -0.29 -6.31 -4.64
CA MET A 38 0.01 -6.85 -3.31
C MET A 38 0.34 -5.76 -2.30
N LYS A 39 1.18 -4.78 -2.69
CA LYS A 39 1.52 -3.63 -1.83
C LYS A 39 0.27 -2.80 -1.50
N ASP A 40 -0.57 -2.51 -2.49
CA ASP A 40 -1.79 -1.73 -2.28
C ASP A 40 -2.79 -2.46 -1.38
N LYS A 41 -3.00 -3.78 -1.57
CA LYS A 41 -3.83 -4.59 -0.68
C LYS A 41 -3.35 -4.54 0.78
N ARG A 42 -2.05 -4.69 1.01
CA ARG A 42 -1.46 -4.59 2.37
C ARG A 42 -1.68 -3.20 2.97
N LYS A 43 -1.49 -2.15 2.17
CA LYS A 43 -1.72 -0.76 2.59
C LYS A 43 -3.18 -0.51 2.98
N ARG A 44 -4.13 -1.02 2.19
CA ARG A 44 -5.57 -0.90 2.49
C ARG A 44 -5.95 -1.63 3.78
N ALA A 45 -5.49 -2.87 3.95
CA ALA A 45 -5.72 -3.63 5.17
C ALA A 45 -5.15 -2.92 6.41
N ALA A 46 -3.94 -2.36 6.31
CA ALA A 46 -3.34 -1.59 7.41
C ALA A 46 -4.16 -0.33 7.75
N LYS A 47 -4.64 0.40 6.74
CA LYS A 47 -5.52 1.56 6.95
C LYS A 47 -6.81 1.17 7.64
N GLU A 48 -7.43 0.08 7.21
CA GLU A 48 -8.68 -0.42 7.79
C GLU A 48 -8.48 -0.85 9.25
N ASN A 49 -7.37 -1.52 9.56
CA ASN A 49 -6.99 -1.84 10.93
C ASN A 49 -6.80 -0.57 11.79
N ILE A 50 -6.13 0.46 11.26
CA ILE A 50 -5.98 1.75 11.95
C ILE A 50 -7.34 2.37 12.21
N LEU A 51 -8.22 2.43 11.21
CA LEU A 51 -9.57 2.98 11.36
C LEU A 51 -10.37 2.24 12.44
N GLN A 52 -10.27 0.91 12.50
CA GLN A 52 -10.93 0.11 13.54
C GLN A 52 -10.39 0.38 14.95
N MET A 53 -9.14 0.83 15.07
CA MET A 53 -8.52 1.21 16.33
C MET A 53 -8.91 2.63 16.78
N ILE A 54 -9.34 3.52 15.86
CA ILE A 54 -9.79 4.87 16.20
C ILE A 54 -10.99 4.78 17.15
N GLY A 55 -10.87 5.42 18.31
CA GLY A 55 -11.90 5.42 19.36
C GLY A 55 -11.91 4.20 20.27
N LYS A 56 -11.24 3.10 19.91
CA LYS A 56 -11.10 1.90 20.77
C LYS A 56 -9.80 1.88 21.58
N VAL A 57 -8.76 2.56 21.10
CA VAL A 57 -7.47 2.62 21.78
C VAL A 57 -7.52 3.66 22.88
N LYS A 58 -7.24 3.22 24.13
CA LYS A 58 -7.08 4.13 25.27
C LYS A 58 -5.76 4.87 25.13
N VAL A 59 -5.83 6.16 24.83
CA VAL A 59 -4.67 7.05 24.89
C VAL A 59 -4.22 7.14 26.34
N ASN A 60 -2.92 6.95 26.60
CA ASN A 60 -2.37 7.11 27.94
C ASN A 60 -2.64 8.55 28.43
N LYS A 61 -3.19 8.70 29.63
CA LYS A 61 -3.53 10.01 30.22
C LYS A 61 -2.32 10.97 30.29
N ASN A 62 -1.11 10.43 30.33
CA ASN A 62 0.13 11.21 30.38
C ASN A 62 0.76 11.48 29.00
N ALA A 63 0.15 11.00 27.91
CA ALA A 63 0.68 11.17 26.56
C ALA A 63 0.83 12.66 26.19
N LEU A 64 -0.13 13.49 26.60
CA LEU A 64 -0.08 14.94 26.36
C LEU A 64 1.13 15.59 27.04
N LYS A 65 1.36 15.27 28.33
CA LYS A 65 2.53 15.77 29.09
C LYS A 65 3.85 15.33 28.48
N MET A 66 3.92 14.11 27.95
CA MET A 66 5.13 13.62 27.28
C MET A 66 5.39 14.36 25.97
N LEU A 67 4.35 14.60 25.16
CA LEU A 67 4.47 15.37 23.92
C LEU A 67 4.88 16.83 24.18
N ASP A 68 4.29 17.48 25.18
CA ASP A 68 4.66 18.85 25.57
C ASP A 68 6.10 18.94 26.06
N LYS A 69 6.56 17.94 26.82
CA LYS A 69 7.94 17.90 27.32
C LYS A 69 8.95 17.72 26.19
N MET A 70 8.68 16.83 25.23
CA MET A 70 9.52 16.66 24.05
C MET A 70 9.56 17.93 23.19
N ARG A 71 8.41 18.58 22.95
CA ARG A 71 8.36 19.84 22.18
C ARG A 71 9.18 20.95 22.84
N SER A 72 9.13 21.03 24.16
CA SER A 72 9.88 22.02 24.95
C SER A 72 11.39 21.75 25.01
N GLU A 73 11.80 20.49 24.84
CA GLU A 73 13.20 20.07 24.76
C GLU A 73 13.78 20.30 23.35
N ASP A 74 12.98 20.15 22.30
CA ASP A 74 13.36 20.40 20.90
C ASP A 74 13.46 21.91 20.58
N ASP A 75 12.57 22.74 21.13
CA ASP A 75 12.59 24.21 20.99
C ASP A 75 13.78 24.89 21.75
N ARG A 76 14.62 24.11 22.45
CA ARG A 76 15.79 24.60 23.21
C ARG A 76 17.15 24.22 22.59
N ALA A 77 17.17 23.64 21.40
CA ALA A 77 18.39 23.34 20.64
C ALA A 77 18.75 24.46 19.65
#